data_AF-A0A1R4K150-F1
#
_entry.id   AF-A0A1R4K150-F1
#
_cell.length_a   1.000
_cell.length_b   1.000
_cell.length_c   1.000
_cell.angle_alpha   90.00
_cell.angle_beta   90.00
_cell.angle_gamma   90.00
#
_symmetry.space_group_name_H-M   'P 1'
#
loop_
_entity.id
_entity.type
_entity.pdbx_description
1 polymer ?
#
loop_
_entity_poly.entity_id
_entity_poly.type
_entity_poly.pdbx_seq_one_letter_code
_entity_poly.pdbx_strand_id
1 'polypeptide(L)'
;MVDSYSYTSIRQLYGFLLVILIGLTFYFILKKLDIYIALSFLVSLMFVRFYTFFLSMQFSNVFLVLFLSIIYLMTRKDEYYKKDYYMEFFIVVGAITNFIDLLTVPLITFGAPFILLQYWKSKNEKLSFIDLIKQVIGNAFLWGAGYGITWFLKWCIASLILRKSIISDALNQILFRTEGDDSWIISRPYMLKINLELMFNKLNILVLLIIILSFIGFFILKRKSMKAQFNFALIGICETGLMPYAWYIILANHSQIHFWFTYRLQYVSIFAVLAILSFYISEATYRKKTE
;
A
#
# COMPACT_ATOMS: atom_id res chain seq x y z
N MET A 1 22.02 18.53 33.61
CA MET A 1 21.85 18.85 32.18
C MET A 1 21.08 17.69 31.58
N VAL A 2 19.86 17.93 31.14
CA VAL A 2 19.01 16.91 30.51
C VAL A 2 19.63 16.66 29.14
N ASP A 3 20.26 15.50 28.95
CA ASP A 3 20.85 15.14 27.67
C ASP A 3 19.79 15.22 26.57
N SER A 4 20.03 16.13 25.64
CA SER A 4 19.28 16.34 24.42
C SER A 4 19.00 15.02 23.72
N TYR A 5 17.72 14.67 23.60
CA TYR A 5 17.13 13.55 22.84
C TYR A 5 18.12 12.44 22.42
N SER A 6 18.34 11.47 23.31
CA SER A 6 19.04 10.23 22.91
C SER A 6 18.32 9.56 21.73
N TYR A 7 19.07 8.87 20.86
CA TYR A 7 18.50 8.11 19.74
C TYR A 7 17.35 7.17 20.18
N THR A 8 17.44 6.63 21.39
CA THR A 8 16.40 5.82 22.04
C THR A 8 15.11 6.62 22.27
N SER A 9 15.21 7.85 22.75
CA SER A 9 14.06 8.75 22.97
C SER A 9 13.34 9.08 21.67
N ILE A 10 14.08 9.29 20.57
CA ILE A 10 13.48 9.54 19.25
C ILE A 10 12.75 8.29 18.75
N ARG A 11 13.33 7.09 18.91
CA ARG A 11 12.67 5.82 18.55
C ARG A 11 11.39 5.58 19.36
N GLN A 12 11.40 5.89 20.65
CA GLN A 12 10.21 5.82 21.50
C GLN A 12 9.11 6.75 21.00
N LEU A 13 9.46 8.01 20.69
CA LEU A 13 8.50 8.98 20.13
C LEU A 13 7.89 8.50 18.81
N TYR A 14 8.73 8.02 17.88
CA TYR A 14 8.26 7.40 16.63
C TYR A 14 7.30 6.24 16.91
N GLY A 15 7.61 5.43 17.93
CA GLY A 15 6.78 4.30 18.24
C GLY A 15 5.42 4.68 18.81
N PHE A 16 5.36 5.66 19.70
CA PHE A 16 4.08 6.22 20.17
C PHE A 16 3.26 6.80 19.02
N LEU A 17 3.90 7.58 18.13
CA LEU A 17 3.24 8.15 16.97
C LEU A 17 2.64 7.07 16.07
N LEU A 18 3.39 6.00 15.78
CA LEU A 18 2.92 4.89 14.95
C LEU A 18 1.75 4.14 15.60
N VAL A 19 1.80 3.86 16.91
CA VAL A 19 0.68 3.21 17.60
C VAL A 19 -0.58 4.06 17.51
N ILE A 20 -0.47 5.37 17.77
CA ILE A 20 -1.60 6.31 17.65
C ILE A 20 -2.14 6.31 16.22
N LEU A 21 -1.28 6.42 15.22
CA LEU A 21 -1.70 6.45 13.82
C LEU A 21 -2.34 5.14 13.36
N ILE A 22 -1.84 3.99 13.81
CA ILE A 22 -2.47 2.69 13.52
C ILE A 22 -3.87 2.63 14.15
N GLY A 23 -4.01 3.05 15.40
CA GLY A 23 -5.30 3.09 16.10
C GLY A 23 -6.31 4.03 15.43
N LEU A 24 -5.87 5.24 15.07
CA LEU A 24 -6.70 6.20 14.34
C LEU A 24 -7.08 5.70 12.94
N THR A 25 -6.12 5.11 12.22
CA THR A 25 -6.37 4.53 10.90
C THR A 25 -7.43 3.44 10.99
N PHE A 26 -7.28 2.50 11.94
CA PHE A 26 -8.27 1.45 12.19
C PHE A 26 -9.65 2.04 12.52
N TYR A 27 -9.71 3.02 13.44
CA TYR A 27 -10.95 3.68 13.83
C TYR A 27 -11.65 4.34 12.63
N PHE A 28 -10.93 5.08 11.79
CA PHE A 28 -11.54 5.76 10.65
C PHE A 28 -11.94 4.80 9.53
N ILE A 29 -11.20 3.71 9.28
CA ILE A 29 -11.64 2.65 8.37
C ILE A 29 -12.95 2.03 8.90
N LEU A 30 -12.99 1.66 10.19
CA LEU A 30 -14.17 1.07 10.83
C LEU A 30 -15.39 2.00 10.76
N LYS A 31 -15.19 3.28 11.04
CA LYS A 31 -16.25 4.30 11.03
C LYS A 31 -16.81 4.55 9.62
N LYS A 32 -15.95 4.53 8.60
CA LYS A 32 -16.32 4.85 7.22
C LYS A 32 -16.86 3.65 6.45
N LEU A 33 -16.33 2.46 6.73
CA LEU A 33 -16.61 1.23 6.00
C LEU A 33 -17.24 0.21 6.95
N ASP A 34 -16.46 -0.76 7.41
CA ASP A 34 -16.91 -1.81 8.30
C ASP A 34 -15.73 -2.47 9.01
N ILE A 35 -16.06 -3.35 9.96
CA ILE A 35 -15.09 -4.07 10.77
C ILE A 35 -14.24 -5.06 9.98
N TYR A 36 -14.75 -5.66 8.89
CA TYR A 36 -14.03 -6.71 8.17
C TYR A 36 -12.83 -6.13 7.41
N ILE A 37 -13.03 -5.02 6.70
CA ILE A 37 -11.93 -4.33 6.02
C ILE A 37 -10.96 -3.67 7.02
N ALA A 38 -11.46 -3.17 8.16
CA ALA A 38 -10.61 -2.63 9.23
C ALA A 38 -9.70 -3.71 9.85
N LEU A 39 -10.24 -4.91 10.12
CA LEU A 39 -9.45 -6.05 10.58
C LEU A 39 -8.46 -6.54 9.52
N SER A 40 -8.88 -6.56 8.25
CA SER A 40 -7.99 -6.90 7.13
C SER A 40 -6.77 -5.98 7.06
N PHE A 41 -6.96 -4.69 7.27
CA PHE A 41 -5.86 -3.73 7.36
C PHE A 41 -4.84 -4.10 8.45
N LEU A 42 -5.30 -4.44 9.66
CA LEU A 42 -4.44 -4.84 10.78
C LEU A 42 -3.72 -6.17 10.50
N VAL A 43 -4.44 -7.17 9.97
CA VAL A 43 -3.87 -8.46 9.63
C VAL A 43 -2.78 -8.29 8.56
N SER A 44 -3.01 -7.49 7.52
CA SER A 44 -1.99 -7.19 6.51
C SER A 44 -0.74 -6.53 7.09
N LEU A 45 -0.85 -5.70 8.13
CA LEU A 45 0.31 -5.12 8.81
C LEU A 45 1.16 -6.18 9.53
N MET A 46 0.54 -7.26 10.04
CA MET A 46 1.29 -8.36 10.67
C MET A 46 2.20 -9.07 9.65
N PHE A 47 1.73 -9.27 8.43
CA PHE A 47 2.49 -9.96 7.37
C PHE A 47 3.80 -9.25 7.05
N VAL A 48 3.83 -7.91 7.12
CA VAL A 48 5.02 -7.09 6.89
C VAL A 48 5.85 -6.82 8.14
N ARG A 49 5.55 -7.51 9.25
CA ARG A 49 6.29 -7.41 10.51
C ARG A 49 6.37 -5.96 10.98
N PHE A 50 5.22 -5.28 11.02
CA PHE A 50 5.14 -3.85 11.35
C PHE A 50 5.77 -3.49 12.70
N TYR A 51 5.95 -4.46 13.61
CA TYR A 51 6.69 -4.26 14.85
C TYR A 51 8.14 -3.79 14.64
N THR A 52 8.72 -4.06 13.47
CA THR A 52 10.06 -3.55 13.08
C THR A 52 10.08 -2.03 12.83
N PHE A 53 8.93 -1.39 12.59
CA PHE A 53 8.83 0.05 12.37
C PHE A 53 9.17 0.82 13.66
N PHE A 54 8.74 0.31 14.82
CA PHE A 54 9.10 0.87 16.14
C PHE A 54 10.61 0.89 16.40
N LEU A 55 11.39 0.11 15.64
CA LEU A 55 12.82 -0.05 15.84
C LEU A 55 13.69 0.70 14.82
N SER A 56 13.14 1.08 13.67
CA SER A 56 13.89 1.71 12.57
C SER A 56 13.10 2.86 11.95
N MET A 57 13.65 4.07 12.05
CA MET A 57 13.03 5.27 11.45
C MET A 57 12.94 5.16 9.92
N GLN A 58 13.93 4.53 9.29
CA GLN A 58 13.96 4.35 7.83
C GLN A 58 12.76 3.56 7.32
N PHE A 59 12.27 2.57 8.08
CA PHE A 59 11.09 1.79 7.69
C PHE A 59 9.78 2.50 8.06
N SER A 60 9.78 3.33 9.10
CA SER A 60 8.58 3.99 9.61
C SER A 60 8.07 5.13 8.74
N ASN A 61 8.98 5.86 8.11
CA ASN A 61 8.69 7.10 7.39
C ASN A 61 7.61 6.93 6.31
N VAL A 62 7.72 5.92 5.45
CA VAL A 62 6.72 5.64 4.41
C VAL A 62 5.37 5.17 4.99
N PHE A 63 5.38 4.48 6.14
CA PHE A 63 4.17 4.05 6.82
C PHE A 63 3.45 5.22 7.53
N LEU A 64 4.17 6.25 7.98
CA LEU A 64 3.54 7.49 8.45
C LEU A 64 2.72 8.14 7.32
N VAL A 65 3.30 8.23 6.12
CA VAL A 65 2.59 8.75 4.94
C VAL A 65 1.39 7.88 4.60
N LEU A 66 1.53 6.55 4.63
CA LEU A 66 0.42 5.62 4.44
C LEU A 66 -0.73 5.88 5.43
N PHE A 67 -0.46 5.91 6.73
CA PHE A 67 -1.51 6.06 7.75
C PHE A 67 -2.19 7.42 7.66
N LEU A 68 -1.42 8.50 7.48
CA LEU A 68 -1.97 9.84 7.26
C LEU A 68 -2.82 9.90 5.99
N SER A 69 -2.39 9.25 4.91
CA SER A 69 -3.14 9.16 3.66
C SER A 69 -4.47 8.43 3.83
N ILE A 70 -4.48 7.31 4.56
CA ILE A 70 -5.72 6.58 4.86
C ILE A 70 -6.63 7.43 5.77
N ILE A 71 -6.11 8.03 6.84
CA ILE A 71 -6.90 8.88 7.74
C ILE A 71 -7.52 10.04 6.97
N TYR A 72 -6.72 10.73 6.14
CA TYR A 72 -7.21 11.80 5.29
C TYR A 72 -8.32 11.32 4.38
N LEU A 73 -8.15 10.18 3.71
CA LEU A 73 -9.14 9.66 2.79
C LEU A 73 -10.42 9.27 3.53
N MET A 74 -10.34 8.48 4.60
CA MET A 74 -11.49 7.94 5.34
C MET A 74 -12.27 8.99 6.13
N THR A 75 -11.71 10.18 6.36
CA THR A 75 -12.41 11.31 7.01
C THR A 75 -13.25 12.13 6.03
N ARG A 76 -13.14 11.89 4.72
CA ARG A 76 -13.89 12.65 3.71
C ARG A 76 -15.37 12.24 3.64
N LYS A 77 -16.22 13.21 3.30
CA LYS A 77 -17.64 12.98 3.02
C LYS A 77 -17.81 12.16 1.74
N ASP A 78 -18.92 11.43 1.60
CA ASP A 78 -19.20 10.59 0.43
C ASP A 78 -19.15 11.36 -0.90
N GLU A 79 -19.54 12.63 -0.89
CA GLU A 79 -19.46 13.52 -2.06
C GLU A 79 -18.04 13.64 -2.63
N TYR A 80 -17.01 13.58 -1.77
CA TYR A 80 -15.60 13.59 -2.18
C TYR A 80 -15.26 12.39 -3.09
N TYR A 81 -15.89 11.25 -2.84
CA TYR A 81 -15.70 10.02 -3.59
C TYR A 81 -16.56 9.95 -4.85
N LYS A 82 -17.77 10.52 -4.78
CA LYS A 82 -18.73 10.56 -5.92
C LYS A 82 -18.31 11.55 -7.00
N LYS A 83 -17.63 12.64 -6.61
CA LYS A 83 -17.12 13.68 -7.52
C LYS A 83 -15.67 13.47 -7.93
N ASP A 84 -15.08 12.33 -7.55
CA ASP A 84 -13.70 11.96 -7.86
C ASP A 84 -12.61 12.96 -7.41
N TYR A 85 -12.89 13.82 -6.42
CA TYR A 85 -11.94 14.78 -5.82
C TYR A 85 -10.73 14.13 -5.12
N TYR A 86 -10.69 12.79 -5.03
CA TYR A 86 -9.54 12.05 -4.53
C TYR A 86 -8.40 11.97 -5.55
N MET A 87 -8.62 12.33 -6.82
CA MET A 87 -7.60 12.26 -7.87
C MET A 87 -6.43 13.21 -7.57
N GLU A 88 -6.69 14.45 -7.19
CA GLU A 88 -5.69 15.44 -6.82
C GLU A 88 -4.91 15.03 -5.56
N PHE A 89 -5.60 14.35 -4.63
CA PHE A 89 -4.99 13.81 -3.42
C PHE A 89 -3.84 12.84 -3.73
N PHE A 90 -3.97 11.98 -4.75
CA PHE A 90 -2.92 11.04 -5.09
C PHE A 90 -1.65 11.71 -5.62
N ILE A 91 -1.75 12.85 -6.30
CA ILE A 91 -0.58 13.65 -6.72
C ILE A 91 0.19 14.12 -5.48
N VAL A 92 -0.51 14.68 -4.50
CA VAL A 92 0.09 15.21 -3.27
C VAL A 92 0.75 14.08 -2.46
N VAL A 93 0.07 12.94 -2.32
CA VAL A 93 0.63 11.77 -1.65
C VAL A 93 1.89 11.29 -2.38
N GLY A 94 1.87 11.20 -3.71
CA GLY A 94 3.05 10.82 -4.50
C GLY A 94 4.25 11.73 -4.24
N ALA A 95 4.02 13.05 -4.21
CA ALA A 95 5.06 14.04 -3.93
C ALA A 95 5.63 13.92 -2.50
N ILE A 96 4.77 13.81 -1.48
CA ILE A 96 5.18 13.64 -0.08
C ILE A 96 5.93 12.32 0.09
N THR A 97 5.44 11.23 -0.51
CA THR A 97 6.11 9.94 -0.49
C THR A 97 7.50 10.04 -1.10
N ASN A 98 7.66 10.68 -2.25
CA ASN A 98 8.98 10.90 -2.83
C ASN A 98 9.92 11.73 -1.93
N PHE A 99 9.35 12.70 -1.20
CA PHE A 99 10.13 13.53 -0.30
C PHE A 99 10.72 12.72 0.86
N ILE A 100 9.90 11.85 1.46
CA ILE A 100 10.17 11.16 2.72
C ILE A 100 10.77 9.75 2.53
N ASP A 101 10.41 9.07 1.44
CA ASP A 101 10.82 7.70 1.18
C ASP A 101 12.19 7.62 0.50
N LEU A 102 13.02 6.68 0.97
CA LEU A 102 14.36 6.41 0.44
C LEU A 102 14.37 5.26 -0.56
N LEU A 103 13.31 5.16 -1.37
CA LEU A 103 13.00 3.99 -2.19
C LEU A 103 12.89 2.71 -1.34
N THR A 104 12.04 2.72 -0.32
CA THR A 104 11.80 1.52 0.51
C THR A 104 10.64 0.71 -0.03
N VAL A 105 9.40 1.16 0.21
CA VAL A 105 8.16 0.57 -0.26
C VAL A 105 7.12 1.64 -0.62
N PRO A 106 7.46 2.65 -1.45
CA PRO A 106 6.64 3.86 -1.64
C PRO A 106 5.23 3.57 -2.15
N LEU A 107 5.06 2.54 -2.97
CA LEU A 107 3.77 2.17 -3.57
C LEU A 107 2.68 1.84 -2.52
N ILE A 108 3.04 1.49 -1.28
CA ILE A 108 2.01 1.25 -0.23
C ILE A 108 1.15 2.50 0.00
N THR A 109 1.73 3.69 -0.16
CA THR A 109 1.06 4.99 0.03
C THR A 109 -0.01 5.27 -1.03
N PHE A 110 0.07 4.60 -2.17
CA PHE A 110 -0.98 4.56 -3.18
C PHE A 110 -1.91 3.36 -2.97
N GLY A 111 -1.32 2.16 -2.92
CA GLY A 111 -2.05 0.91 -3.05
C GLY A 111 -3.09 0.70 -1.96
N ALA A 112 -2.75 0.96 -0.69
CA ALA A 112 -3.72 0.75 0.40
C ALA A 112 -4.87 1.77 0.41
N PRO A 113 -4.60 3.10 0.29
CA PRO A 113 -5.68 4.08 0.16
C PRO A 113 -6.57 3.80 -1.06
N PHE A 114 -5.98 3.39 -2.19
CA PHE A 114 -6.75 3.07 -3.40
C PHE A 114 -7.58 1.78 -3.24
N ILE A 115 -7.09 0.75 -2.55
CA ILE A 115 -7.90 -0.43 -2.17
C ILE A 115 -9.10 -0.02 -1.32
N LEU A 116 -8.92 0.86 -0.33
CA LEU A 116 -10.02 1.34 0.51
C LEU A 116 -11.03 2.19 -0.27
N LEU A 117 -10.56 3.03 -1.20
CA LEU A 117 -11.40 3.77 -2.14
C LEU A 117 -12.25 2.82 -2.99
N GLN A 118 -11.64 1.81 -3.60
CA GLN A 118 -12.34 0.83 -4.42
C GLN A 118 -13.30 -0.05 -3.59
N TYR A 119 -12.94 -0.35 -2.35
CA TYR A 119 -13.83 -1.03 -1.41
C TYR A 119 -15.05 -0.16 -1.06
N TRP A 120 -14.89 1.15 -0.88
CA TRP A 120 -16.02 2.06 -0.70
C TRP A 120 -16.90 2.09 -1.95
N LYS A 121 -16.30 2.24 -3.14
CA LYS A 121 -17.05 2.28 -4.41
C LYS A 121 -17.76 0.95 -4.70
N SER A 122 -17.17 -0.19 -4.35
CA SER A 122 -17.79 -1.50 -4.56
C SER A 122 -19.13 -1.68 -3.82
N LYS A 123 -19.30 -0.96 -2.71
CA LYS A 123 -20.52 -0.97 -1.89
C LYS A 123 -21.53 0.12 -2.24
N ASN A 124 -21.07 1.25 -2.76
CA ASN A 124 -21.89 2.45 -2.90
C ASN A 124 -22.19 2.83 -4.36
N GLU A 125 -21.43 2.28 -5.32
CA GLU A 125 -21.50 2.64 -6.74
C GLU A 125 -21.44 1.39 -7.62
N LYS A 126 -22.10 1.44 -8.77
CA LYS A 126 -21.92 0.47 -9.85
C LYS A 126 -20.98 1.08 -10.88
N LEU A 127 -19.72 0.69 -10.83
CA LEU A 127 -18.72 1.18 -11.78
C LEU A 127 -18.87 0.47 -13.13
N SER A 128 -18.75 1.22 -14.22
CA SER A 128 -18.54 0.64 -15.55
C SER A 128 -17.08 0.20 -15.71
N PHE A 129 -16.82 -0.65 -16.70
CA PHE A 129 -15.44 -1.06 -17.04
C PHE A 129 -14.56 0.13 -17.46
N ILE A 130 -15.12 1.10 -18.19
CA ILE A 130 -14.38 2.28 -18.64
C ILE A 130 -14.03 3.17 -17.44
N ASP A 131 -14.96 3.35 -16.49
CA ASP A 131 -14.71 4.14 -15.29
C ASP A 131 -13.66 3.48 -14.39
N LEU A 132 -13.69 2.14 -14.30
CA LEU A 132 -12.65 1.38 -13.62
C LEU A 132 -11.26 1.68 -14.22
N ILE A 133 -11.10 1.52 -15.55
CA ILE A 133 -9.82 1.77 -16.22
C ILE A 133 -9.34 3.20 -15.96
N LYS A 134 -10.23 4.20 -16.12
CA LYS A 134 -9.91 5.60 -15.84
C LYS A 134 -9.45 5.80 -14.40
N GLN A 135 -10.10 5.16 -13.44
CA GLN A 135 -9.72 5.26 -12.04
C GLN A 135 -8.39 4.58 -11.75
N VAL A 136 -8.17 3.36 -12.20
CA VAL A 136 -6.92 2.62 -11.91
C VAL A 136 -5.74 3.31 -12.58
N ILE A 137 -5.80 3.53 -13.89
CA ILE A 137 -4.70 4.15 -14.64
C ILE A 137 -4.54 5.61 -14.24
N GLY A 138 -5.63 6.37 -14.14
CA GLY A 138 -5.59 7.79 -13.80
C GLY A 138 -4.98 8.03 -12.42
N ASN A 139 -5.44 7.33 -11.38
CA ASN A 139 -4.91 7.56 -10.02
C ASN A 139 -3.48 7.03 -9.86
N ALA A 140 -3.13 5.90 -10.48
CA ALA A 140 -1.76 5.41 -10.49
C ALA A 140 -0.82 6.39 -11.21
N PHE A 141 -1.25 6.94 -12.35
CA PHE A 141 -0.51 7.97 -13.08
C PHE A 141 -0.36 9.25 -12.26
N LEU A 142 -1.42 9.74 -11.63
CA LEU A 142 -1.37 10.96 -10.80
C LEU A 142 -0.44 10.81 -9.60
N TRP A 143 -0.49 9.67 -8.90
CA TRP A 143 0.48 9.36 -7.85
C TRP A 143 1.91 9.29 -8.39
N GLY A 144 2.11 8.58 -9.51
CA GLY A 144 3.40 8.47 -10.18
C GLY A 144 3.95 9.82 -10.66
N ALA A 145 3.09 10.70 -11.16
CA ALA A 145 3.43 12.05 -11.59
C ALA A 145 3.89 12.91 -10.40
N GLY A 146 3.13 12.92 -9.30
CA GLY A 146 3.55 13.61 -8.08
C GLY A 146 4.90 13.11 -7.56
N TYR A 147 5.12 11.79 -7.59
CA TYR A 147 6.38 11.17 -7.20
C TYR A 147 7.53 11.57 -8.13
N GLY A 148 7.35 11.41 -9.45
CA GLY A 148 8.38 11.66 -10.47
C GLY A 148 8.75 13.14 -10.60
N ILE A 149 7.76 14.04 -10.59
CA ILE A 149 7.98 15.49 -10.64
C ILE A 149 8.82 15.94 -9.44
N THR A 150 8.53 15.43 -8.25
CA THR A 150 9.28 15.79 -7.04
C THR A 150 10.74 15.37 -7.12
N TRP A 151 11.04 14.16 -7.63
CA TRP A 151 12.42 13.75 -7.89
C TRP A 151 13.11 14.63 -8.92
N PHE A 152 12.45 14.88 -10.05
CA PHE A 152 13.02 15.70 -11.12
C PHE A 152 13.37 17.10 -10.62
N LEU A 153 12.45 17.74 -9.87
CA LEU A 153 12.70 19.05 -9.26
C LEU A 153 13.87 19.02 -8.27
N LYS A 154 13.98 17.97 -7.44
CA LYS A 154 15.14 17.80 -6.54
C LYS A 154 16.45 17.74 -7.33
N TRP A 155 16.49 17.01 -8.45
CA TRP A 155 17.69 16.91 -9.28
C TRP A 155 18.03 18.25 -9.96
N CYS A 156 17.03 18.99 -10.45
CA CYS A 156 17.24 20.32 -11.01
C CYS A 156 17.83 21.27 -9.96
N ILE A 157 17.22 21.36 -8.78
CA ILE A 157 17.68 22.23 -7.68
C ILE A 157 19.09 21.83 -7.22
N ALA A 158 19.34 20.53 -7.02
CA ALA A 158 20.65 20.02 -6.63
C ALA A 158 21.72 20.32 -7.70
N SER A 159 21.37 20.20 -8.99
CA SER A 159 22.30 20.51 -10.08
C SER A 159 22.70 21.99 -10.09
N LEU A 160 21.73 22.89 -9.86
CA LEU A 160 21.97 24.33 -9.78
C LEU A 160 22.86 24.70 -8.59
N ILE A 161 22.59 24.14 -7.41
CA ILE A 161 23.33 24.45 -6.19
C ILE A 161 24.75 23.87 -6.22
N LEU A 162 24.88 22.59 -6.58
CA LEU A 162 26.15 21.87 -6.56
C LEU A 162 27.01 22.16 -7.79
N ARG A 163 26.45 22.82 -8.81
CA ARG A 163 27.08 23.08 -10.11
C ARG A 163 27.61 21.80 -10.76
N LYS A 164 26.82 20.72 -10.65
CA LYS A 164 27.12 19.37 -11.18
C LYS A 164 25.89 18.81 -11.88
N SER A 165 26.08 17.89 -12.82
CA SER A 165 24.97 17.24 -13.54
C SER A 165 24.33 16.13 -12.71
N ILE A 166 23.57 16.49 -11.68
CA ILE A 166 22.87 15.51 -10.82
C ILE A 166 21.80 14.74 -11.62
N ILE A 167 21.25 15.34 -12.68
CA ILE A 167 20.30 14.68 -13.59
C ILE A 167 20.97 13.47 -14.27
N SER A 168 22.20 13.62 -14.77
CA SER A 168 22.93 12.50 -15.39
C SER A 168 23.20 11.38 -14.39
N ASP A 169 23.62 11.74 -13.18
CA ASP A 169 23.87 10.77 -12.10
C ASP A 169 22.58 10.01 -11.75
N ALA A 170 21.44 10.72 -11.70
CA ALA A 170 20.15 10.11 -11.42
C ALA A 170 19.70 9.13 -12.52
N LEU A 171 19.88 9.47 -13.79
CA LEU A 171 19.55 8.56 -14.91
C LEU A 171 20.39 7.29 -14.87
N ASN A 172 21.70 7.41 -14.62
CA ASN A 172 22.59 6.26 -14.45
C ASN A 172 22.14 5.38 -13.28
N GLN A 173 21.69 5.99 -12.18
CA GLN A 173 21.18 5.23 -11.04
C GLN A 173 19.83 4.55 -11.29
N ILE A 174 18.96 5.13 -12.11
CA ILE A 174 17.72 4.45 -12.54
C ILE A 174 18.08 3.20 -13.35
N LEU A 175 18.98 3.32 -14.34
CA LEU A 175 19.42 2.20 -15.15
C LEU A 175 20.04 1.09 -14.29
N PHE A 176 20.93 1.45 -13.36
CA PHE A 176 21.53 0.50 -12.42
C PHE A 176 20.47 -0.22 -11.55
N ARG A 177 19.42 0.48 -11.11
CA ARG A 177 18.36 -0.12 -10.29
C ARG A 177 17.42 -1.05 -11.08
N THR A 178 17.37 -0.90 -12.39
CA THR A 178 16.55 -1.71 -13.29
C THR A 178 17.32 -2.90 -13.86
N GLU A 179 18.56 -2.69 -14.34
CA GLU A 179 19.35 -3.67 -15.09
C GLU A 179 20.60 -4.22 -14.35
N GLY A 180 21.04 -3.56 -13.27
CA GLY A 180 22.20 -4.03 -12.50
C GLY A 180 23.50 -3.76 -13.24
N ASP A 181 24.55 -4.49 -12.88
CA ASP A 181 25.86 -4.46 -13.54
C ASP A 181 26.58 -5.81 -13.40
N ASP A 182 27.83 -5.90 -13.88
CA ASP A 182 28.64 -7.11 -13.81
C ASP A 182 28.87 -7.62 -12.37
N SER A 183 28.80 -6.72 -11.36
CA SER A 183 28.93 -7.07 -9.95
C SER A 183 27.62 -7.54 -9.34
N TRP A 184 26.48 -7.11 -9.90
CA TRP A 184 25.14 -7.38 -9.41
C TRP A 184 24.25 -7.97 -10.49
N ILE A 185 24.52 -9.24 -10.84
CA ILE A 185 23.75 -9.97 -11.84
C ILE A 185 22.29 -10.11 -11.40
N ILE A 186 21.37 -9.58 -12.20
CA ILE A 186 19.94 -9.67 -11.95
C ILE A 186 19.37 -11.01 -12.39
N SER A 187 18.56 -11.62 -11.54
CA SER A 187 17.61 -12.65 -11.95
C SER A 187 16.21 -12.28 -11.47
N ARG A 188 15.34 -11.84 -12.38
CA ARG A 188 13.95 -11.48 -12.06
C ARG A 188 13.17 -12.63 -11.38
N PRO A 189 13.28 -13.90 -11.82
CA PRO A 189 12.67 -15.02 -11.09
C PRO A 189 13.25 -15.22 -9.69
N TYR A 190 14.58 -15.09 -9.52
CA TYR A 190 15.22 -15.21 -8.21
C TYR A 190 14.80 -14.07 -7.27
N MET A 191 14.79 -12.83 -7.76
CA MET A 191 14.30 -11.66 -7.04
C MET A 191 12.86 -11.84 -6.55
N LEU A 192 11.96 -12.34 -7.41
CA LEU A 192 10.59 -12.66 -7.01
C LEU A 192 10.58 -13.73 -5.92
N LYS A 193 11.33 -14.82 -6.11
CA LYS A 193 11.44 -15.91 -5.13
C LYS A 193 11.86 -15.41 -3.76
N ILE A 194 12.95 -14.66 -3.63
CA ILE A 194 13.46 -14.23 -2.31
C ILE A 194 12.52 -13.22 -1.62
N ASN A 195 11.84 -12.36 -2.37
CA ASN A 195 10.82 -11.46 -1.80
C ASN A 195 9.56 -12.23 -1.37
N LEU A 196 9.16 -13.25 -2.13
CA LEU A 196 8.04 -14.14 -1.78
C LEU A 196 8.37 -15.00 -0.55
N GLU A 197 9.57 -15.57 -0.46
CA GLU A 197 10.00 -16.41 0.68
C GLU A 197 10.01 -15.62 1.99
N LEU A 198 10.42 -14.34 1.97
CA LEU A 198 10.34 -13.48 3.14
C LEU A 198 8.91 -13.13 3.55
N MET A 199 8.03 -12.89 2.58
CA MET A 199 6.62 -12.57 2.83
C MET A 199 5.86 -13.81 3.33
N PHE A 200 6.07 -14.96 2.70
CA PHE A 200 5.38 -16.21 2.99
C PHE A 200 6.28 -17.17 3.77
N ASN A 201 6.77 -16.70 4.93
CA ASN A 201 7.38 -17.59 5.90
C ASN A 201 6.35 -18.58 6.46
N LYS A 202 6.81 -19.63 7.18
CA LYS A 202 5.94 -20.68 7.75
C LYS A 202 4.74 -20.13 8.52
N LEU A 203 4.95 -19.09 9.34
CA LEU A 203 3.89 -18.47 10.15
C LEU A 203 2.88 -17.73 9.27
N ASN A 204 3.33 -16.89 8.34
CA ASN A 204 2.46 -16.13 7.45
C ASN A 204 1.66 -17.06 6.52
N ILE A 205 2.25 -18.16 6.04
CA ILE A 205 1.53 -19.21 5.30
C ILE A 205 0.44 -19.83 6.17
N LEU A 206 0.76 -20.24 7.41
CA LEU A 206 -0.21 -20.84 8.32
C LEU A 206 -1.38 -19.89 8.59
N VAL A 207 -1.10 -18.62 8.90
CA VAL A 207 -2.13 -17.60 9.12
C VAL A 207 -3.00 -17.41 7.87
N LEU A 208 -2.39 -17.31 6.69
CA LEU A 208 -3.13 -17.17 5.44
C LEU A 208 -4.02 -18.38 5.16
N LEU A 209 -3.52 -19.60 5.38
CA LEU A 209 -4.29 -20.83 5.24
C LEU A 209 -5.49 -20.86 6.19
N ILE A 210 -5.30 -20.49 7.46
CA ILE A 210 -6.41 -20.40 8.43
C ILE A 210 -7.47 -19.41 7.95
N ILE A 211 -7.06 -18.23 7.47
CA ILE A 211 -8.00 -17.22 6.95
C ILE A 211 -8.77 -17.75 5.74
N ILE A 212 -8.08 -18.37 4.77
CA ILE A 212 -8.70 -18.91 3.56
C ILE A 212 -9.68 -20.04 3.92
N LEU A 213 -9.27 -20.99 4.77
CA LEU A 213 -10.14 -22.09 5.21
C LEU A 213 -11.36 -21.57 6.00
N SER A 214 -11.16 -20.57 6.87
CA SER A 214 -12.26 -19.93 7.60
C SER A 214 -13.24 -19.25 6.64
N PHE A 215 -12.71 -18.57 5.61
CA PHE A 215 -13.53 -17.96 4.57
C PHE A 215 -14.30 -18.99 3.74
N ILE A 216 -13.67 -20.11 3.35
CA ILE A 216 -14.34 -21.20 2.63
C ILE A 216 -15.46 -21.79 3.49
N GLY A 217 -15.20 -22.06 4.77
CA GLY A 217 -16.22 -22.51 5.71
C GLY A 217 -17.39 -21.52 5.82
N PHE A 218 -17.09 -20.23 5.98
CA PHE A 218 -18.09 -19.16 5.98
C PHE A 218 -18.90 -19.12 4.67
N PHE A 219 -18.23 -19.21 3.52
CA PHE A 219 -18.85 -19.22 2.20
C PHE A 219 -19.84 -20.37 2.07
N ILE A 220 -19.44 -21.59 2.43
CA ILE A 220 -20.30 -22.79 2.37
C ILE A 220 -21.54 -22.60 3.24
N LEU A 221 -21.38 -22.10 4.47
CA LEU A 221 -22.47 -21.86 5.42
C LEU A 221 -23.42 -20.74 4.96
N LYS A 222 -22.90 -19.74 4.24
CA LYS A 222 -23.65 -18.53 3.83
C LYS A 222 -23.98 -18.48 2.34
N ARG A 223 -23.72 -19.54 1.59
CA ARG A 223 -23.88 -19.56 0.12
C ARG A 223 -25.27 -19.12 -0.37
N LYS A 224 -26.33 -19.44 0.40
CA LYS A 224 -27.72 -19.06 0.04
C LYS A 224 -27.99 -17.56 0.23
N SER A 225 -27.37 -16.94 1.24
CA SER A 225 -27.45 -15.49 1.50
C SER A 225 -26.49 -14.67 0.64
N MET A 226 -25.50 -15.31 0.03
CA MET A 226 -24.52 -14.65 -0.83
C MET A 226 -25.04 -14.50 -2.26
N LYS A 227 -25.81 -13.44 -2.50
CA LYS A 227 -26.15 -12.97 -3.86
C LYS A 227 -25.36 -11.70 -4.18
N ALA A 228 -24.04 -11.73 -3.94
CA ALA A 228 -23.16 -10.61 -4.24
C ALA A 228 -23.15 -10.37 -5.75
N GLN A 229 -23.56 -9.18 -6.17
CA GLN A 229 -23.48 -8.80 -7.57
C GLN A 229 -22.02 -8.47 -7.88
N PHE A 230 -21.53 -8.97 -9.01
CA PHE A 230 -20.22 -8.60 -9.53
C PHE A 230 -20.14 -7.07 -9.66
N ASN A 231 -19.04 -6.49 -9.19
CA ASN A 231 -18.76 -5.07 -9.29
C ASN A 231 -17.32 -4.88 -9.82
N PHE A 232 -17.17 -4.08 -10.88
CA PHE A 232 -15.87 -3.76 -11.48
C PHE A 232 -14.89 -3.14 -10.46
N ALA A 233 -15.38 -2.47 -9.42
CA ALA A 233 -14.56 -2.00 -8.30
C ALA A 233 -13.68 -3.11 -7.67
N LEU A 234 -14.18 -4.35 -7.62
CA LEU A 234 -13.42 -5.50 -7.10
C LEU A 234 -12.24 -5.88 -8.01
N ILE A 235 -12.37 -5.68 -9.32
CA ILE A 235 -11.24 -5.83 -10.25
C ILE A 235 -10.18 -4.77 -9.95
N GLY A 236 -10.58 -3.54 -9.66
CA GLY A 236 -9.64 -2.48 -9.26
C GLY A 236 -8.83 -2.85 -8.01
N ILE A 237 -9.44 -3.54 -7.04
CA ILE A 237 -8.73 -4.10 -5.87
C ILE A 237 -7.73 -5.17 -6.32
N CYS A 238 -8.14 -6.12 -7.17
CA CYS A 238 -7.26 -7.16 -7.72
C CYS A 238 -6.04 -6.58 -8.44
N GLU A 239 -6.26 -5.65 -9.38
CA GLU A 239 -5.21 -5.00 -10.16
C GLU A 239 -4.21 -4.27 -9.27
N THR A 240 -4.71 -3.55 -8.26
CA THR A 240 -3.87 -2.87 -7.26
C THR A 240 -3.02 -3.86 -6.47
N GLY A 241 -3.58 -5.03 -6.14
CA GLY A 241 -2.86 -6.13 -5.50
C GLY A 241 -1.73 -6.70 -6.35
N LEU A 242 -1.73 -6.51 -7.67
CA LEU A 242 -0.68 -6.97 -8.59
C LEU A 242 0.43 -5.93 -8.79
N MET A 243 0.19 -4.66 -8.48
CA MET A 243 1.17 -3.58 -8.68
C MET A 243 2.53 -3.79 -7.97
N PRO A 244 2.63 -4.41 -6.76
CA PRO A 244 3.92 -4.74 -6.17
C PRO A 244 4.82 -5.59 -7.07
N TYR A 245 4.25 -6.50 -7.85
CA TYR A 245 5.03 -7.36 -8.75
C TYR A 245 5.48 -6.61 -10.01
N ALA A 246 4.66 -5.69 -10.52
CA ALA A 246 5.09 -4.77 -11.58
C ALA A 246 6.27 -3.90 -11.10
N TRP A 247 6.18 -3.37 -9.87
CA TRP A 247 7.27 -2.61 -9.25
C TRP A 247 8.55 -3.43 -9.13
N TYR A 248 8.45 -4.68 -8.65
CA TYR A 248 9.57 -5.59 -8.56
C TYR A 248 10.23 -5.88 -9.92
N ILE A 249 9.45 -6.02 -10.99
CA ILE A 249 9.98 -6.28 -12.34
C ILE A 249 10.72 -5.05 -12.89
N ILE A 250 10.18 -3.85 -12.66
CA ILE A 250 10.77 -2.56 -13.11
C ILE A 250 12.04 -2.24 -12.31
N LEU A 251 12.04 -2.46 -11.00
CA LEU A 251 13.16 -2.19 -10.09
C LEU A 251 13.77 -3.50 -9.59
N ALA A 252 14.11 -4.40 -10.52
CA ALA A 252 14.55 -5.75 -10.22
C ALA A 252 15.86 -5.79 -9.45
N ASN A 253 16.87 -4.99 -9.83
CA ASN A 253 18.14 -4.94 -9.10
C ASN A 253 17.90 -4.52 -7.65
N HIS A 254 17.19 -3.41 -7.48
CA HIS A 254 16.90 -2.85 -6.16
C HIS A 254 16.12 -3.84 -5.28
N SER A 255 15.10 -4.49 -5.85
CA SER A 255 14.27 -5.46 -5.14
C SER A 255 15.01 -6.76 -4.85
N GLN A 256 16.02 -7.13 -5.65
CA GLN A 256 16.87 -8.29 -5.41
C GLN A 256 17.87 -8.01 -4.29
N ILE A 257 18.63 -6.91 -4.41
CA ILE A 257 19.63 -6.53 -3.42
C ILE A 257 18.94 -6.28 -2.09
N HIS A 258 17.87 -5.49 -2.05
CA HIS A 258 17.24 -5.03 -0.81
C HIS A 258 16.01 -5.83 -0.36
N PHE A 259 15.92 -7.10 -0.77
CA PHE A 259 14.79 -7.99 -0.48
C PHE A 259 14.36 -7.99 1.00
N TRP A 260 15.30 -7.82 1.93
CA TRP A 260 15.06 -7.77 3.39
C TRP A 260 14.12 -6.63 3.84
N PHE A 261 13.91 -5.59 3.02
CA PHE A 261 12.83 -4.64 3.24
C PHE A 261 11.84 -4.47 2.10
N THR A 262 12.25 -4.68 0.84
CA THR A 262 11.36 -4.50 -0.30
C THR A 262 10.21 -5.50 -0.28
N TYR A 263 10.37 -6.67 0.35
CA TYR A 263 9.30 -7.68 0.48
C TYR A 263 8.00 -7.10 1.07
N ARG A 264 8.11 -6.05 1.89
CA ARG A 264 6.98 -5.38 2.54
C ARG A 264 6.04 -4.69 1.55
N LEU A 265 6.46 -4.47 0.30
CA LEU A 265 5.58 -3.93 -0.74
C LEU A 265 4.37 -4.82 -1.00
N GLN A 266 4.52 -6.14 -0.79
CA GLN A 266 3.45 -7.14 -0.87
C GLN A 266 2.37 -6.95 0.20
N TYR A 267 2.51 -6.00 1.15
CA TYR A 267 1.42 -5.51 1.99
C TYR A 267 0.16 -5.22 1.15
N VAL A 268 0.35 -4.54 0.01
CA VAL A 268 -0.75 -4.19 -0.91
C VAL A 268 -1.43 -5.44 -1.46
N SER A 269 -0.67 -6.48 -1.83
CA SER A 269 -1.21 -7.74 -2.33
C SER A 269 -2.02 -8.49 -1.26
N ILE A 270 -1.48 -8.62 -0.04
CA ILE A 270 -2.20 -9.26 1.08
C ILE A 270 -3.45 -8.46 1.40
N PHE A 271 -3.36 -7.14 1.46
CA PHE A 271 -4.50 -6.30 1.77
C PHE A 271 -5.59 -6.34 0.70
N ALA A 272 -5.23 -6.40 -0.58
CA ALA A 272 -6.17 -6.59 -1.68
C ALA A 272 -6.94 -7.90 -1.56
N VAL A 273 -6.25 -9.02 -1.31
CA VAL A 273 -6.88 -10.33 -1.12
C VAL A 273 -7.85 -10.28 0.07
N LEU A 274 -7.40 -9.80 1.22
CA LEU A 274 -8.24 -9.72 2.43
C LEU A 274 -9.40 -8.73 2.27
N ALA A 275 -9.23 -7.66 1.50
CA ALA A 275 -10.30 -6.71 1.18
C ALA A 275 -11.40 -7.37 0.34
N ILE A 276 -11.05 -8.19 -0.66
CA ILE A 276 -12.03 -8.94 -1.45
C ILE A 276 -12.80 -9.94 -0.56
N LEU A 277 -12.10 -10.68 0.30
CA LEU A 277 -12.77 -11.58 1.26
C LEU A 277 -13.72 -10.80 2.19
N SER A 278 -13.27 -9.66 2.70
CA SER A 278 -14.05 -8.77 3.56
C SER A 278 -15.31 -8.25 2.89
N PHE A 279 -15.26 -7.97 1.58
CA PHE A 279 -16.43 -7.52 0.83
C PHE A 279 -17.53 -8.58 0.86
N TYR A 280 -17.19 -9.83 0.52
CA TYR A 280 -18.15 -10.93 0.52
C TYR A 280 -18.70 -11.26 1.91
N ILE A 281 -17.85 -11.23 2.95
CA ILE A 281 -18.31 -11.43 4.34
C ILE A 281 -19.27 -10.31 4.76
N SER A 282 -18.94 -9.06 4.43
CA SER A 282 -19.78 -7.92 4.78
C SER A 282 -21.15 -7.98 4.08
N GLU A 283 -21.18 -8.28 2.78
CA GLU A 283 -22.43 -8.41 2.01
C GLU A 283 -23.35 -9.49 2.59
N ALA A 284 -22.79 -10.65 2.93
CA ALA A 284 -23.53 -11.77 3.51
C ALA A 284 -24.09 -11.45 4.91
N THR A 285 -23.41 -10.59 5.67
CA THR A 285 -23.79 -10.27 7.05
C THR A 285 -24.82 -9.12 7.11
N TYR A 286 -24.74 -8.13 6.21
CA TYR A 286 -25.68 -7.01 6.18
C TYR A 286 -27.10 -7.44 5.79
N ARG A 287 -27.24 -8.35 4.81
CA ARG A 287 -28.56 -8.79 4.32
C ARG A 287 -29.39 -9.56 5.34
N LYS A 288 -28.75 -10.22 6.32
CA LYS A 288 -29.46 -10.91 7.41
C LYS A 288 -30.14 -9.95 8.40
N LYS A 289 -29.76 -8.65 8.42
CA LYS A 289 -30.44 -7.65 9.28
C LYS A 289 -31.71 -7.06 8.64
N THR A 290 -31.91 -7.28 7.35
CA THR A 290 -33.03 -6.71 6.57
C THR A 290 -34.10 -7.74 6.19
N GLU A 291 -33.88 -9.01 6.53
CA GLU A 291 -34.87 -10.12 6.49
C GLU A 291 -35.34 -10.41 7.91
#